data_AF-A0A2E3WPI5-F1
#
_entry.id   AF-A0A2E3WPI5-F1
#
_cell.length_a   1.000
_cell.length_b   1.000
_cell.length_c   1.000
_cell.angle_alpha   90.00
_cell.angle_beta   90.00
_cell.angle_gamma   90.00
#
_symmetry.space_group_name_H-M   'P 1'
#
loop_
_entity.id
_entity.type
_entity.pdbx_description
1 polymer ?
#
loop_
_entity_poly.entity_id
_entity_poly.type
_entity_poly.pdbx_seq_one_letter_code
_entity_poly.pdbx_strand_id
1 'polypeptide(L)'
;MSSRLEIEITSKIDDLSHTWRAVGAKQPKGNIKSSLLPSGVKVGETFRVEADFLLDGIEIVSVLPPKAKRDEPVFLDIIGSGKSEGGVTTSLVGKRSKRKNDSKKKGKRDFKNVKPKAREDKRNVPKAKPKKRPKNFQPRRGKRLKPKKIHRNGFIEDLPELHKPLAIEITNSSIPKLREKLNKMDLPAGFSDPILDYAQELNTGLKTAEWLDRAEAIEKDMPSVDLQDFRSVVAASENWARSGKAIELKDKLEAGLKKRIETEQQQWLKIIRDALQEEKLVRALNFSSRPPKAGAQLPEDTSNLLVKQASEALNSETNPDRWAVVAEAVAYSPVRLKVQPIALPSRMNDNLSKIIVKHSERFPAMAALQESKN
;
A
#
# COMPACT_ATOMS: atom_id res chain seq x y z
N MET A 1 -6.30 25.93 -4.85
CA MET A 1 -5.37 24.83 -4.50
C MET A 1 -4.25 24.95 -5.51
N SER A 2 -3.13 25.51 -5.10
CA SER A 2 -2.06 25.87 -6.03
C SER A 2 -1.36 24.61 -6.53
N SER A 3 -1.15 24.55 -7.84
CA SER A 3 -0.48 23.46 -8.54
C SER A 3 0.82 23.99 -9.15
N ARG A 4 1.85 23.15 -9.15
CA ARG A 4 3.16 23.50 -9.74
C ARG A 4 3.17 23.14 -11.21
N LEU A 5 3.49 24.13 -12.05
CA LEU A 5 3.58 24.00 -13.50
C LEU A 5 4.96 24.44 -13.98
N GLU A 6 5.37 23.91 -15.13
CA GLU A 6 6.46 24.47 -15.91
C GLU A 6 5.86 25.14 -17.16
N ILE A 7 6.15 26.41 -17.33
CA ILE A 7 5.61 27.25 -18.39
C ILE A 7 6.73 27.81 -19.26
N GLU A 8 6.39 28.19 -20.48
CA GLU A 8 7.25 28.88 -21.43
C GLU A 8 6.56 30.17 -21.87
N ILE A 9 7.30 31.28 -21.90
CA ILE A 9 6.78 32.58 -22.34
C ILE A 9 6.70 32.60 -23.87
N THR A 10 5.51 32.85 -24.43
CA THR A 10 5.25 32.75 -25.87
C THR A 10 5.23 34.10 -26.59
N SER A 11 4.80 35.17 -25.94
CA SER A 11 4.84 36.53 -26.49
C SER A 11 4.72 37.57 -25.38
N LYS A 12 5.18 38.79 -25.66
CA LYS A 12 4.89 39.97 -24.86
C LYS A 12 3.65 40.64 -25.44
N ILE A 13 2.60 40.84 -24.63
CA ILE A 13 1.41 41.58 -25.06
C ILE A 13 1.69 43.07 -24.85
N ASP A 14 1.90 43.45 -23.59
CA ASP A 14 2.17 44.82 -23.14
C ASP A 14 3.28 44.82 -22.08
N ASP A 15 3.71 45.99 -21.59
CA ASP A 15 4.69 46.08 -20.50
C ASP A 15 4.21 45.42 -19.18
N LEU A 16 2.90 45.22 -19.04
CA LEU A 16 2.27 44.66 -17.85
C LEU A 16 1.99 43.14 -17.94
N SER A 17 2.01 42.54 -19.13
CA SER A 17 1.67 41.11 -19.27
C SER A 17 2.34 40.38 -20.44
N HIS A 18 2.59 39.08 -20.22
CA HIS A 18 3.11 38.14 -21.20
C HIS A 18 2.14 36.97 -21.40
N THR A 19 2.11 36.38 -22.59
CA THR A 19 1.42 35.09 -22.81
C THR A 19 2.36 33.94 -22.44
N TRP A 20 1.79 32.86 -21.93
CA TRP A 20 2.53 31.65 -21.60
C TRP A 20 1.81 30.39 -22.10
N ARG A 21 2.60 29.33 -22.29
CA ARG A 21 2.11 27.97 -22.53
C ARG A 21 2.75 27.01 -21.53
N ALA A 22 2.12 25.87 -21.27
CA ALA A 22 2.82 24.80 -20.56
C ALA A 22 3.98 24.28 -21.43
N VAL A 23 5.13 23.96 -20.83
CA VAL A 23 6.29 23.42 -21.57
C VAL A 23 5.86 22.18 -22.37
N GLY A 24 6.12 22.20 -23.68
CA GLY A 24 5.73 21.13 -24.61
C GLY A 24 4.30 21.23 -25.18
N ALA A 25 3.50 22.22 -24.77
CA ALA A 25 2.18 22.46 -25.36
C ALA A 25 2.27 23.23 -26.68
N LYS A 26 1.35 22.96 -27.62
CA LYS A 26 1.30 23.66 -28.92
C LYS A 26 0.61 25.04 -28.85
N GLN A 27 -0.32 25.23 -27.92
CA GLN A 27 -1.13 26.45 -27.81
C GLN A 27 -0.85 27.19 -26.48
N PRO A 28 -0.90 28.54 -26.48
CA PRO A 28 -0.83 29.33 -25.26
C PRO A 28 -2.02 29.03 -24.35
N LYS A 29 -1.76 29.01 -23.04
CA LYS A 29 -2.75 28.63 -22.01
C LYS A 29 -3.28 29.82 -21.21
N GLY A 30 -2.58 30.95 -21.21
CA GLY A 30 -3.03 32.13 -20.50
C GLY A 30 -2.01 33.27 -20.49
N ASN A 31 -2.28 34.25 -19.64
CA ASN A 31 -1.44 35.43 -19.45
C ASN A 31 -0.78 35.40 -18.06
N ILE A 32 0.41 35.97 -17.94
CA ILE A 32 1.16 36.16 -16.70
C ILE A 32 1.51 37.65 -16.55
N LYS A 33 1.42 38.19 -15.33
CA LYS A 33 1.81 39.56 -15.03
C LYS A 33 3.34 39.70 -15.07
N SER A 34 3.84 40.74 -15.74
CA SER A 34 5.29 40.97 -15.86
C SER A 34 5.98 41.20 -14.51
N SER A 35 5.25 41.66 -13.50
CA SER A 35 5.78 41.87 -12.13
C SER A 35 6.18 40.59 -11.40
N LEU A 36 5.65 39.42 -11.83
CA LEU A 36 6.02 38.13 -11.26
C LEU A 36 7.27 37.54 -11.92
N LEU A 37 7.67 38.06 -13.09
CA LEU A 37 8.80 37.57 -13.86
C LEU A 37 10.08 38.36 -13.50
N PRO A 38 11.26 37.72 -13.59
CA PRO A 38 12.55 38.42 -13.46
C PRO A 38 12.72 39.53 -14.51
N SER A 39 13.54 40.55 -14.24
CA SER A 39 13.78 41.62 -15.22
C SER A 39 14.49 41.08 -16.47
N GLY A 40 14.00 41.47 -17.66
CA GLY A 40 14.63 41.14 -18.94
C GLY A 40 14.25 39.79 -19.57
N VAL A 41 13.10 39.20 -19.19
CA VAL A 41 12.61 37.92 -19.75
C VAL A 41 12.46 37.97 -21.27
N LYS A 42 12.97 36.94 -21.94
CA LYS A 42 12.82 36.74 -23.39
C LYS A 42 11.71 35.73 -23.71
N VAL A 43 11.14 35.85 -24.90
CA VAL A 43 10.23 34.85 -25.47
C VAL A 43 11.00 33.53 -25.65
N GLY A 44 10.41 32.42 -25.20
CA GLY A 44 10.99 31.07 -25.20
C GLY A 44 11.65 30.67 -23.87
N GLU A 45 11.75 31.58 -22.89
CA GLU A 45 12.27 31.22 -21.57
C GLU A 45 11.26 30.41 -20.76
N THR A 46 11.77 29.42 -20.02
CA THR A 46 10.97 28.51 -19.22
C THR A 46 11.08 28.84 -17.74
N PHE A 47 9.93 28.84 -17.07
CA PHE A 47 9.81 29.13 -15.64
C PHE A 47 8.97 28.07 -14.95
N ARG A 48 9.33 27.78 -13.70
CA ARG A 48 8.48 26.98 -12.83
C ARG A 48 7.59 27.92 -12.04
N VAL A 49 6.29 27.66 -12.02
CA VAL A 49 5.30 28.56 -11.42
C VAL A 49 4.33 27.80 -10.52
N GLU A 50 3.78 28.50 -9.54
CA GLU A 50 2.60 28.06 -8.81
C GLU A 50 1.37 28.74 -9.41
N ALA A 51 0.39 27.94 -9.80
CA ALA A 51 -0.83 28.42 -10.46
C ALA A 51 -2.07 27.88 -9.76
N ASP A 52 -3.09 28.72 -9.65
CA ASP A 52 -4.43 28.32 -9.23
C ASP A 52 -5.31 28.10 -10.45
N PHE A 53 -6.08 27.01 -10.41
CA PHE A 53 -7.06 26.66 -11.45
C PHE A 53 -8.43 27.15 -10.98
N LEU A 54 -8.90 28.26 -11.56
CA LEU A 54 -10.21 28.84 -11.30
C LEU A 54 -11.21 28.44 -12.40
N LEU A 55 -12.49 28.73 -12.18
CA LEU A 55 -13.54 28.50 -13.17
C LEU A 55 -13.30 29.29 -14.46
N ASP A 56 -12.69 30.48 -14.34
CA ASP A 56 -12.49 31.44 -15.43
C ASP A 56 -11.11 31.31 -16.11
N GLY A 57 -10.25 30.39 -15.67
CA GLY A 57 -8.93 30.17 -16.26
C GLY A 57 -7.84 29.79 -15.26
N ILE A 58 -6.60 29.77 -15.73
CA ILE A 58 -5.40 29.47 -14.92
C ILE A 58 -4.72 30.79 -14.57
N GLU A 59 -4.67 31.12 -13.28
CA GLU A 59 -3.96 32.30 -12.79
C GLU A 59 -2.62 31.87 -12.16
N ILE A 60 -1.53 32.53 -12.57
CA ILE A 60 -0.21 32.29 -12.01
C ILE A 60 -0.02 33.19 -10.79
N VAL A 61 0.22 32.56 -9.65
CA VAL A 61 0.35 33.21 -8.35
C VAL A 61 1.80 33.60 -8.07
N SER A 62 2.77 32.74 -8.41
CA SER A 62 4.19 33.02 -8.17
C SER A 62 5.12 32.28 -9.15
N VAL A 63 6.31 32.84 -9.36
CA VAL A 63 7.41 32.22 -10.11
C VAL A 63 8.43 31.68 -9.11
N LEU A 64 8.76 30.39 -9.24
CA LEU A 64 9.72 29.69 -8.39
C LEU A 64 11.14 29.87 -8.94
N PRO A 65 12.16 29.93 -8.07
CA PRO A 65 13.55 30.07 -8.49
C PRO A 65 14.00 28.85 -9.34
N PRO A 66 14.89 29.07 -10.33
CA PRO A 66 15.38 27.99 -11.19
C PRO A 66 16.11 26.94 -10.33
N LYS A 67 15.88 25.66 -10.67
CA LYS A 67 16.57 24.55 -10.02
C LYS A 67 18.04 24.64 -10.40
N ALA A 68 18.92 24.94 -9.43
CA ALA A 68 20.36 24.97 -9.68
C ALA A 68 20.79 23.66 -10.37
N LYS A 69 21.54 23.77 -11.47
CA LYS A 69 22.23 22.63 -12.06
C LYS A 69 23.18 22.09 -10.99
N ARG A 70 23.01 20.83 -10.61
CA ARG A 70 23.81 20.16 -9.58
C ARG A 70 24.67 19.14 -10.27
N ASP A 71 25.99 19.37 -10.25
CA ASP A 71 26.96 18.51 -10.89
C ASP A 71 27.32 17.26 -10.08
N GLU A 72 26.79 17.12 -8.85
CA GLU A 72 27.10 16.00 -7.97
C GLU A 72 25.85 15.31 -7.40
N PRO A 73 25.84 13.96 -7.34
CA PRO A 73 24.77 13.20 -6.70
C PRO A 73 24.79 13.43 -5.18
N VAL A 74 23.62 13.68 -4.60
CA VAL A 74 23.45 13.85 -3.15
C VAL A 74 23.68 12.50 -2.45
N PHE A 75 24.78 12.39 -1.71
CA PHE A 75 24.95 11.33 -0.74
C PHE A 75 24.04 11.59 0.46
N LEU A 76 23.19 10.63 0.78
CA LEU A 76 22.42 10.63 2.02
C LEU A 76 23.33 10.09 3.12
N ASP A 77 23.84 10.97 3.97
CA ASP A 77 24.46 10.52 5.22
C ASP A 77 23.36 9.97 6.13
N ILE A 78 23.35 8.64 6.24
CA ILE A 78 22.51 7.92 7.19
C ILE A 78 23.08 8.19 8.58
N ILE A 79 22.57 9.22 9.25
CA ILE A 79 22.80 9.42 10.68
C ILE A 79 22.02 8.30 11.40
N GLY A 80 22.74 7.24 11.76
CA GLY A 80 22.19 6.16 12.58
C GLY A 80 21.63 6.73 13.89
N SER A 81 20.51 6.20 14.37
CA SER A 81 19.74 6.72 15.51
C SER A 81 20.43 6.65 16.88
N GLY A 82 21.73 6.40 16.94
CA GLY A 82 22.52 6.27 18.18
C GLY A 82 22.09 5.16 19.13
N LYS A 83 21.06 4.36 18.76
CA LYS A 83 20.51 3.28 19.57
C LYS A 83 20.93 1.94 18.98
N SER A 84 21.69 1.16 19.75
CA SER A 84 21.95 -0.25 19.48
C SER A 84 20.68 -1.07 19.75
N GLU A 85 19.71 -1.02 18.85
CA GLU A 85 18.61 -1.98 18.87
C GLU A 85 19.11 -3.29 18.25
N GLY A 86 19.03 -4.37 19.03
CA GLY A 86 19.51 -5.70 18.66
C GLY A 86 18.92 -6.14 17.32
N GLY A 87 19.80 -6.49 16.38
CA GLY A 87 19.47 -6.86 15.02
C GLY A 87 18.31 -7.86 14.95
N VAL A 88 17.37 -7.57 14.05
CA VAL A 88 16.25 -8.46 13.72
C VAL A 88 16.82 -9.75 13.15
N THR A 89 16.99 -10.78 13.99
CA THR A 89 17.32 -12.13 13.54
C THR A 89 16.08 -12.74 12.92
N THR A 90 16.00 -12.78 11.59
CA THR A 90 15.05 -13.62 10.88
C THR A 90 15.50 -15.08 11.03
N SER A 91 14.91 -15.79 12.00
CA SER A 91 15.10 -17.25 12.10
C SER A 91 14.39 -17.92 10.92
N LEU A 92 15.17 -18.38 9.94
CA LEU A 92 14.72 -19.33 8.94
C LEU A 92 14.14 -20.57 9.63
N VAL A 93 12.95 -20.99 9.20
CA VAL A 93 12.26 -22.19 9.69
C VAL A 93 13.13 -23.42 9.38
N GLY A 94 13.67 -24.04 10.43
CA GLY A 94 14.44 -25.28 10.34
C GLY A 94 13.64 -26.43 9.73
N LYS A 95 14.27 -27.11 8.77
CA LYS A 95 13.78 -28.33 8.10
C LYS A 95 13.25 -29.36 9.11
N ARG A 96 12.03 -29.86 8.84
CA ARG A 96 11.48 -31.06 9.48
C ARG A 96 12.38 -32.26 9.19
N SER A 97 13.12 -32.70 10.20
CA SER A 97 13.85 -33.97 10.19
C SER A 97 12.86 -35.14 10.23
N LYS A 98 12.99 -36.04 9.25
CA LYS A 98 12.28 -37.31 9.10
C LYS A 98 12.61 -38.19 10.31
N ARG A 99 11.62 -38.52 11.14
CA ARG A 99 11.73 -39.56 12.16
C ARG A 99 11.94 -40.91 11.48
N LYS A 100 13.17 -41.43 11.50
CA LYS A 100 13.44 -42.86 11.29
C LYS A 100 12.98 -43.59 12.55
N ASN A 101 12.00 -44.45 12.39
CA ASN A 101 11.70 -45.54 13.31
C ASN A 101 12.93 -46.45 13.33
N ASP A 102 13.55 -46.62 14.49
CA ASP A 102 14.36 -47.81 14.73
C ASP A 102 14.04 -48.36 16.12
N SER A 103 13.38 -49.51 16.10
CA SER A 103 12.83 -50.20 17.25
C SER A 103 13.87 -51.14 17.85
N LYS A 104 14.22 -50.84 19.11
CA LYS A 104 14.53 -51.77 20.21
C LYS A 104 15.26 -53.08 19.85
N LYS A 105 16.52 -53.20 20.29
CA LYS A 105 17.13 -54.48 20.65
C LYS A 105 17.67 -54.44 22.09
N LYS A 106 17.28 -55.47 22.85
CA LYS A 106 17.56 -55.77 24.27
C LYS A 106 19.06 -56.00 24.56
N GLY A 107 19.48 -55.68 25.79
CA GLY A 107 20.65 -56.27 26.48
C GLY A 107 21.26 -55.31 27.52
N LYS A 108 20.89 -55.37 28.82
CA LYS A 108 21.47 -56.14 29.95
C LYS A 108 22.78 -55.55 30.55
N ARG A 109 22.69 -55.28 31.88
CA ARG A 109 23.69 -55.29 32.97
C ARG A 109 24.38 -53.98 33.40
N ASP A 110 24.04 -53.62 34.65
CA ASP A 110 24.87 -53.25 35.81
C ASP A 110 26.03 -52.25 35.67
N PHE A 111 26.02 -51.15 36.45
CA PHE A 111 26.84 -51.00 37.67
C PHE A 111 26.60 -49.64 38.39
N LYS A 112 26.27 -49.76 39.69
CA LYS A 112 26.62 -48.94 40.87
C LYS A 112 26.87 -47.41 40.78
N ASN A 113 26.01 -46.71 41.54
CA ASN A 113 26.35 -45.91 42.74
C ASN A 113 26.94 -44.50 42.58
N VAL A 114 26.14 -43.43 42.85
CA VAL A 114 26.50 -42.29 43.74
C VAL A 114 25.21 -41.64 44.30
N LYS A 115 25.28 -41.29 45.60
CA LYS A 115 24.28 -40.81 46.58
C LYS A 115 23.56 -39.48 46.27
N PRO A 116 22.47 -39.17 47.03
CA PRO A 116 21.50 -38.12 46.73
C PRO A 116 21.85 -36.78 47.39
N LYS A 117 21.45 -35.65 46.79
CA LYS A 117 21.42 -34.36 47.49
C LYS A 117 20.16 -33.55 47.17
N ALA A 118 19.41 -33.32 48.26
CA ALA A 118 18.50 -32.23 48.56
C ALA A 118 17.46 -31.82 47.50
N ARG A 119 16.21 -32.24 47.75
CA ARG A 119 15.00 -31.56 47.25
C ARG A 119 14.95 -30.15 47.83
N GLU A 120 15.25 -29.15 47.00
CA GLU A 120 14.83 -27.78 47.26
C GLU A 120 13.48 -27.56 46.58
N ASP A 121 12.48 -27.37 47.43
CA ASP A 121 11.07 -27.22 47.11
C ASP A 121 10.80 -25.87 46.42
N LYS A 122 11.11 -25.79 45.12
CA LYS A 122 10.68 -24.65 44.29
C LYS A 122 9.31 -24.95 43.70
N ARG A 123 8.30 -24.53 44.47
CA ARG A 123 6.91 -24.28 44.05
C ARG A 123 6.84 -23.92 42.56
N ASN A 124 6.25 -24.82 41.79
CA ASN A 124 5.79 -24.60 40.44
C ASN A 124 4.80 -23.43 40.42
N VAL A 125 5.28 -22.20 40.21
CA VAL A 125 4.43 -21.11 39.74
C VAL A 125 4.25 -21.31 38.24
N PRO A 126 3.04 -21.61 37.73
CA PRO A 126 2.84 -21.74 36.29
C PRO A 126 3.14 -20.38 35.66
N LYS A 127 4.21 -20.28 34.87
CA LYS A 127 4.49 -19.09 34.04
C LYS A 127 3.25 -18.81 33.20
N ALA A 128 2.52 -17.75 33.55
CA ALA A 128 1.35 -17.30 32.82
C ALA A 128 1.76 -17.12 31.36
N LYS A 129 1.12 -17.92 30.46
CA LYS A 129 1.33 -17.79 29.03
C LYS A 129 1.09 -16.32 28.64
N PRO A 130 1.99 -15.68 27.87
CA PRO A 130 1.78 -14.29 27.48
C PRO A 130 0.42 -14.18 26.82
N LYS A 131 -0.47 -13.35 27.40
CA LYS A 131 -1.79 -13.05 26.83
C LYS A 131 -1.55 -12.64 25.37
N LYS A 132 -2.01 -13.46 24.42
CA LYS A 132 -1.91 -13.14 23.00
C LYS A 132 -2.58 -11.78 22.83
N ARG A 133 -1.82 -10.76 22.39
CA ARG A 133 -2.38 -9.45 22.05
C ARG A 133 -3.60 -9.69 21.15
N PRO A 134 -4.74 -9.03 21.38
CA PRO A 134 -5.90 -9.18 20.52
C PRO A 134 -5.44 -8.90 19.08
N LYS A 135 -5.63 -9.88 18.18
CA LYS A 135 -5.30 -9.68 16.77
C LYS A 135 -6.16 -8.51 16.28
N ASN A 136 -5.53 -7.46 15.78
CA ASN A 136 -6.25 -6.38 15.10
C ASN A 136 -7.21 -7.03 14.09
N PHE A 137 -8.50 -6.68 14.18
CA PHE A 137 -9.52 -7.22 13.30
C PHE A 137 -9.09 -7.05 11.84
N GLN A 138 -8.77 -8.12 11.11
CA GLN A 138 -8.46 -8.04 9.69
C GLN A 138 -9.70 -8.49 8.91
N PRO A 139 -10.22 -7.68 7.97
CA PRO A 139 -11.30 -8.12 7.10
C PRO A 139 -10.83 -9.34 6.32
N ARG A 140 -11.75 -10.29 6.12
CA ARG A 140 -11.46 -11.50 5.35
C ARG A 140 -11.16 -11.08 3.91
N ARG A 141 -9.90 -11.23 3.50
CA ARG A 141 -9.50 -11.04 2.11
C ARG A 141 -9.96 -12.22 1.26
N GLY A 142 -10.14 -11.98 -0.03
CA GLY A 142 -10.44 -13.04 -0.99
C GLY A 142 -9.29 -14.05 -1.12
N LYS A 143 -9.51 -15.11 -1.87
CA LYS A 143 -8.48 -16.09 -2.19
C LYS A 143 -7.47 -15.46 -3.13
N ARG A 144 -6.18 -15.68 -2.85
CA ARG A 144 -5.08 -15.23 -3.73
C ARG A 144 -5.22 -15.87 -5.11
N LEU A 145 -4.97 -15.08 -6.15
CA LEU A 145 -5.04 -15.55 -7.53
C LEU A 145 -3.97 -16.63 -7.78
N LYS A 146 -4.39 -17.75 -8.39
CA LYS A 146 -3.52 -18.85 -8.80
C LYS A 146 -3.72 -19.13 -10.29
N PRO A 147 -3.03 -18.37 -11.16
CA PRO A 147 -3.16 -18.56 -12.60
C PRO A 147 -2.57 -19.92 -13.01
N LYS A 148 -3.14 -20.52 -14.04
CA LYS A 148 -2.47 -21.61 -14.75
C LYS A 148 -1.35 -21.03 -15.62
N LYS A 149 -0.61 -21.89 -16.32
CA LYS A 149 0.50 -21.48 -17.20
C LYS A 149 0.27 -22.04 -18.60
N ILE A 150 -0.98 -22.00 -19.07
CA ILE A 150 -1.38 -22.64 -20.33
C ILE A 150 -0.89 -21.78 -21.48
N HIS A 151 -1.29 -20.51 -21.51
CA HIS A 151 -0.90 -19.57 -22.57
C HIS A 151 0.58 -19.32 -22.57
N ARG A 152 1.18 -19.14 -21.38
CA ARG A 152 2.62 -18.88 -21.26
C ARG A 152 3.46 -20.05 -21.78
N ASN A 153 3.06 -21.29 -21.46
CA ASN A 153 3.79 -22.47 -21.94
C ASN A 153 3.54 -22.69 -23.44
N GLY A 154 2.31 -22.51 -23.92
CA GLY A 154 1.99 -22.59 -25.36
C GLY A 154 2.80 -21.60 -26.18
N PHE A 155 2.93 -20.34 -25.72
CA PHE A 155 3.79 -19.35 -26.38
C PHE A 155 5.25 -19.82 -26.50
N ILE A 156 5.80 -20.48 -25.48
CA ILE A 156 7.18 -21.00 -25.53
C ILE A 156 7.28 -22.22 -26.47
N GLU A 157 6.25 -23.07 -26.50
CA GLU A 157 6.21 -24.26 -27.35
C GLU A 157 6.16 -23.91 -28.84
N ASP A 158 5.43 -22.84 -29.20
CA ASP A 158 5.26 -22.34 -30.57
C ASP A 158 6.51 -21.64 -31.14
N LEU A 159 7.46 -21.23 -30.29
CA LEU A 159 8.70 -20.59 -30.74
C LEU A 159 9.61 -21.58 -31.49
N PRO A 160 10.44 -21.11 -32.44
CA PRO A 160 11.52 -21.92 -33.00
C PRO A 160 12.43 -22.50 -31.91
N GLU A 161 12.93 -23.74 -32.10
CA GLU A 161 13.71 -24.45 -31.08
C GLU A 161 14.90 -23.66 -30.55
N LEU A 162 15.59 -22.92 -31.44
CA LEU A 162 16.73 -22.08 -31.08
C LEU A 162 16.36 -20.92 -30.14
N HIS A 163 15.10 -20.46 -30.15
CA HIS A 163 14.66 -19.30 -29.38
C HIS A 163 14.02 -19.68 -28.03
N LYS A 164 13.59 -20.94 -27.86
CA LYS A 164 12.98 -21.44 -26.62
C LYS A 164 13.88 -21.24 -25.38
N PRO A 165 15.20 -21.49 -25.42
CA PRO A 165 16.07 -21.29 -24.25
C PRO A 165 16.07 -19.84 -23.76
N LEU A 166 16.08 -18.88 -24.69
CA LEU A 166 16.05 -17.46 -24.36
C LEU A 166 14.71 -17.06 -23.73
N ALA A 167 13.58 -17.54 -24.28
CA ALA A 167 12.25 -17.30 -23.71
C ALA A 167 12.09 -17.90 -22.30
N ILE A 168 12.64 -19.10 -22.06
CA ILE A 168 12.66 -19.73 -20.73
C ILE A 168 13.51 -18.92 -19.75
N GLU A 169 14.67 -18.42 -20.20
CA GLU A 169 15.56 -17.59 -19.40
C GLU A 169 14.90 -16.26 -19.00
N ILE A 170 14.20 -15.58 -19.92
CA ILE A 170 13.42 -14.36 -19.66
C ILE A 170 12.22 -14.62 -18.73
N THR A 171 11.66 -15.81 -18.79
CA THR A 171 10.56 -16.19 -17.88
C THR A 171 11.06 -16.38 -16.45
N ASN A 172 12.28 -16.91 -16.29
CA ASN A 172 12.89 -17.20 -14.99
C ASN A 172 13.66 -16.00 -14.42
N SER A 173 14.17 -15.11 -15.28
CA SER A 173 15.03 -13.98 -14.93
C SER A 173 14.57 -12.70 -15.65
N SER A 174 14.85 -11.54 -15.09
CA SER A 174 14.49 -10.28 -15.74
C SER A 174 15.52 -9.91 -16.83
N ILE A 175 15.11 -9.10 -17.82
CA ILE A 175 16.01 -8.59 -18.87
C ILE A 175 17.28 -7.93 -18.30
N PRO A 176 17.24 -7.15 -17.19
CA PRO A 176 18.46 -6.68 -16.53
C PRO A 176 19.42 -7.80 -16.10
N LYS A 177 18.91 -8.92 -15.57
CA LYS A 177 19.74 -10.08 -15.21
C LYS A 177 20.29 -10.79 -16.44
N LEU A 178 19.52 -10.84 -17.53
CA LEU A 178 20.02 -11.32 -18.81
C LEU A 178 21.18 -10.45 -19.30
N ARG A 179 21.06 -9.12 -19.20
CA ARG A 179 22.14 -8.18 -19.52
C ARG A 179 23.40 -8.42 -18.68
N GLU A 180 23.24 -8.57 -17.37
CA GLU A 180 24.38 -8.92 -16.48
C GLU A 180 25.02 -10.26 -16.85
N LYS A 181 24.23 -11.26 -17.29
CA LYS A 181 24.75 -12.55 -17.76
C LYS A 181 25.51 -12.41 -19.06
N LEU A 182 24.98 -11.67 -20.03
CA LEU A 182 25.64 -11.43 -21.32
C LEU A 182 26.96 -10.67 -21.13
N ASN A 183 27.02 -9.69 -20.24
CA ASN A 183 28.25 -8.96 -19.93
C ASN A 183 29.34 -9.82 -19.29
N LYS A 184 29.00 -10.99 -18.73
CA LYS A 184 29.95 -11.96 -18.17
C LYS A 184 30.41 -12.99 -19.19
N MET A 185 29.74 -13.07 -20.34
CA MET A 185 30.16 -13.94 -21.44
C MET A 185 31.17 -13.17 -22.28
N ASP A 186 32.24 -13.84 -22.71
CA ASP A 186 33.22 -13.29 -23.67
C ASP A 186 32.60 -13.28 -25.08
N LEU A 187 31.63 -12.39 -25.27
CA LEU A 187 30.95 -12.16 -26.54
C LEU A 187 31.69 -11.06 -27.33
N PRO A 188 31.72 -11.14 -28.68
CA PRO A 188 32.27 -10.05 -29.48
C PRO A 188 31.49 -8.74 -29.26
N ALA A 189 32.18 -7.61 -29.36
CA ALA A 189 31.56 -6.29 -29.15
C ALA A 189 30.31 -6.09 -30.02
N GLY A 190 29.21 -5.65 -29.40
CA GLY A 190 27.93 -5.41 -30.08
C GLY A 190 27.01 -6.62 -30.24
N PHE A 191 27.43 -7.85 -29.89
CA PHE A 191 26.57 -9.04 -29.98
C PHE A 191 25.49 -9.11 -28.89
N SER A 192 25.68 -8.42 -27.75
CA SER A 192 24.71 -8.40 -26.66
C SER A 192 23.42 -7.68 -27.01
N ASP A 193 23.50 -6.62 -27.81
CA ASP A 193 22.40 -5.68 -28.00
C ASP A 193 21.26 -6.30 -28.83
N PRO A 194 21.52 -6.97 -29.97
CA PRO A 194 20.48 -7.68 -30.71
C PRO A 194 19.78 -8.77 -29.89
N ILE A 195 20.53 -9.46 -29.00
CA ILE A 195 19.95 -10.48 -28.11
C ILE A 195 19.00 -9.83 -27.10
N LEU A 196 19.39 -8.66 -26.55
CA LEU A 196 18.57 -7.92 -25.61
C LEU A 196 17.33 -7.32 -26.25
N ASP A 197 17.43 -6.85 -27.50
CA ASP A 197 16.29 -6.32 -28.24
C ASP A 197 15.30 -7.44 -28.57
N TYR A 198 15.78 -8.58 -29.07
CA TYR A 198 14.93 -9.74 -29.30
C TYR A 198 14.32 -10.28 -27.99
N ALA A 199 15.06 -10.23 -26.88
CA ALA A 199 14.54 -10.59 -25.57
C ALA A 199 13.41 -9.64 -25.10
N GLN A 200 13.48 -8.35 -25.44
CA GLN A 200 12.39 -7.40 -25.16
C GLN A 200 11.14 -7.72 -25.98
N GLU A 201 11.30 -8.05 -27.26
CA GLU A 201 10.20 -8.48 -28.12
C GLU A 201 9.52 -9.74 -27.57
N LEU A 202 10.29 -10.79 -27.27
CA LEU A 202 9.79 -12.03 -26.66
C LEU A 202 9.08 -11.77 -25.34
N ASN A 203 9.62 -10.89 -24.50
CA ASN A 203 9.02 -10.55 -23.21
C ASN A 203 7.62 -9.93 -23.38
N THR A 204 7.36 -9.17 -24.46
CA THR A 204 6.03 -8.61 -24.70
C THR A 204 4.98 -9.70 -24.98
N GLY A 205 5.34 -10.73 -25.76
CA GLY A 205 4.50 -11.89 -26.02
C GLY A 205 4.28 -12.74 -24.77
N LEU A 206 5.34 -13.00 -24.01
CA LEU A 206 5.26 -13.70 -22.73
C LEU A 206 4.36 -12.98 -21.73
N LYS A 207 4.45 -11.66 -21.61
CA LYS A 207 3.59 -10.86 -20.70
C LYS A 207 2.13 -10.88 -21.12
N THR A 208 1.87 -10.89 -22.43
CA THR A 208 0.52 -11.05 -22.97
C THR A 208 -0.06 -12.41 -22.60
N ALA A 209 0.72 -13.47 -22.78
CA ALA A 209 0.32 -14.83 -22.41
C ALA A 209 0.12 -15.00 -20.89
N GLU A 210 1.02 -14.45 -20.07
CA GLU A 210 0.87 -14.44 -18.61
C GLU A 210 -0.36 -13.66 -18.15
N TRP A 211 -0.69 -12.56 -18.84
CA TRP A 211 -1.90 -11.81 -18.55
C TRP A 211 -3.15 -12.63 -18.88
N LEU A 212 -3.20 -13.32 -20.02
CA LEU A 212 -4.31 -14.21 -20.39
C LEU A 212 -4.53 -15.32 -19.34
N ASP A 213 -3.46 -15.99 -18.91
CA ASP A 213 -3.51 -17.01 -17.86
C ASP A 213 -4.10 -16.47 -16.54
N ARG A 214 -3.80 -15.21 -16.20
CA ARG A 214 -4.34 -14.52 -15.01
C ARG A 214 -5.79 -14.08 -15.21
N ALA A 215 -6.11 -13.55 -16.39
CA ALA A 215 -7.44 -13.09 -16.76
C ALA A 215 -8.46 -14.24 -16.74
N GLU A 216 -8.12 -15.37 -17.36
CA GLU A 216 -8.97 -16.58 -17.34
C GLU A 216 -9.14 -17.17 -15.93
N ALA A 217 -8.09 -17.09 -15.09
CA ALA A 217 -8.18 -17.55 -13.72
C ALA A 217 -9.13 -16.69 -12.88
N ILE A 218 -9.21 -15.38 -13.16
CA ILE A 218 -10.22 -14.50 -12.56
C ILE A 218 -11.60 -14.82 -13.14
N GLU A 219 -11.74 -14.98 -14.45
CA GLU A 219 -13.04 -15.27 -15.08
C GLU A 219 -13.71 -16.51 -14.47
N LYS A 220 -12.91 -17.54 -14.15
CA LYS A 220 -13.40 -18.78 -13.51
C LYS A 220 -13.90 -18.61 -12.08
N ASP A 221 -13.41 -17.63 -11.32
CA ASP A 221 -13.73 -17.46 -9.89
C ASP A 221 -13.80 -15.98 -9.46
N MET A 222 -14.48 -15.15 -10.26
CA MET A 222 -14.65 -13.72 -10.00
C MET A 222 -15.14 -13.39 -8.56
N PRO A 223 -16.09 -14.14 -7.95
CA PRO A 223 -16.63 -13.75 -6.65
C PRO A 223 -15.74 -14.13 -5.46
N SER A 224 -14.69 -14.94 -5.64
CA SER A 224 -13.86 -15.40 -4.52
C SER A 224 -12.41 -14.93 -4.58
N VAL A 225 -11.95 -14.46 -5.74
CA VAL A 225 -10.62 -13.87 -5.91
C VAL A 225 -10.46 -12.60 -5.08
N ASP A 226 -9.25 -12.40 -4.54
CA ASP A 226 -8.85 -11.20 -3.83
C ASP A 226 -8.97 -9.95 -4.71
N LEU A 227 -9.61 -8.90 -4.19
CA LEU A 227 -9.92 -7.69 -4.96
C LEU A 227 -8.66 -6.91 -5.38
N GLN A 228 -7.55 -7.02 -4.64
CA GLN A 228 -6.28 -6.41 -5.05
C GLN A 228 -5.70 -7.15 -6.27
N ASP A 229 -5.71 -8.48 -6.23
CA ASP A 229 -5.25 -9.29 -7.37
C ASP A 229 -6.15 -9.05 -8.60
N PHE A 230 -7.49 -8.96 -8.42
CA PHE A 230 -8.42 -8.63 -9.51
C PHE A 230 -8.09 -7.28 -10.14
N ARG A 231 -7.96 -6.21 -9.33
CA ARG A 231 -7.57 -4.88 -9.81
C ARG A 231 -6.25 -4.89 -10.57
N SER A 232 -5.26 -5.65 -10.08
CA SER A 232 -3.95 -5.72 -10.72
C SER A 232 -4.03 -6.29 -12.15
N VAL A 233 -4.90 -7.26 -12.40
CA VAL A 233 -5.06 -7.89 -13.71
C VAL A 233 -5.84 -6.98 -14.66
N VAL A 234 -6.90 -6.33 -14.17
CA VAL A 234 -7.64 -5.34 -14.96
C VAL A 234 -6.74 -4.17 -15.34
N ALA A 235 -5.96 -3.61 -14.41
CA ALA A 235 -5.02 -2.53 -14.73
C ALA A 235 -3.95 -2.98 -15.75
N ALA A 236 -3.47 -4.22 -15.66
CA ALA A 236 -2.50 -4.75 -16.61
C ALA A 236 -3.09 -4.97 -18.02
N SER A 237 -4.41 -5.06 -18.15
CA SER A 237 -5.07 -5.32 -19.45
C SER A 237 -4.82 -4.21 -20.47
N GLU A 238 -4.65 -2.96 -20.05
CA GLU A 238 -4.38 -1.83 -20.94
C GLU A 238 -3.12 -2.03 -21.79
N ASN A 239 -2.12 -2.72 -21.24
CA ASN A 239 -0.85 -2.96 -21.93
C ASN A 239 -0.85 -4.26 -22.76
N TRP A 240 -1.59 -5.27 -22.30
CA TRP A 240 -1.44 -6.66 -22.75
C TRP A 240 -2.65 -7.21 -23.51
N ALA A 241 -3.85 -6.63 -23.36
CA ALA A 241 -5.06 -7.09 -24.05
C ALA A 241 -5.15 -6.51 -25.47
N ARG A 242 -4.35 -7.06 -26.40
CA ARG A 242 -4.24 -6.53 -27.78
C ARG A 242 -5.04 -7.30 -28.83
N SER A 243 -5.34 -8.58 -28.60
CA SER A 243 -6.11 -9.40 -29.54
C SER A 243 -7.62 -9.24 -29.32
N GLY A 244 -8.45 -9.49 -30.34
CA GLY A 244 -9.91 -9.36 -30.22
C GLY A 244 -10.49 -10.15 -29.04
N LYS A 245 -10.09 -11.42 -28.89
CA LYS A 245 -10.49 -12.25 -27.73
C LYS A 245 -10.00 -11.69 -26.40
N ALA A 246 -8.81 -11.08 -26.36
CA ALA A 246 -8.27 -10.47 -25.14
C ALA A 246 -9.02 -9.18 -24.76
N ILE A 247 -9.44 -8.39 -25.75
CA ILE A 247 -10.26 -7.19 -25.54
C ILE A 247 -11.63 -7.57 -25.00
N GLU A 248 -12.29 -8.58 -25.57
CA GLU A 248 -13.55 -9.09 -25.02
C GLU A 248 -13.42 -9.57 -23.57
N LEU A 249 -12.32 -10.28 -23.25
CA LEU A 249 -12.06 -10.72 -21.88
C LEU A 249 -11.78 -9.54 -20.95
N LYS A 250 -11.05 -8.53 -21.40
CA LYS A 250 -10.83 -7.28 -20.66
C LYS A 250 -12.17 -6.62 -20.30
N ASP A 251 -13.06 -6.42 -21.26
CA ASP A 251 -14.35 -5.75 -21.04
C ASP A 251 -15.22 -6.51 -20.02
N LYS A 252 -15.24 -7.85 -20.12
CA LYS A 252 -15.90 -8.70 -19.13
C LYS A 252 -15.30 -8.52 -17.73
N LEU A 253 -13.98 -8.46 -17.61
CA LEU A 253 -13.29 -8.29 -16.34
C LEU A 253 -13.50 -6.90 -15.74
N GLU A 254 -13.54 -5.84 -16.55
CA GLU A 254 -13.86 -4.48 -16.10
C GLU A 254 -15.29 -4.39 -15.56
N ALA A 255 -16.26 -4.92 -16.30
CA ALA A 255 -17.65 -4.99 -15.86
C ALA A 255 -17.80 -5.83 -14.58
N GLY A 256 -17.12 -6.98 -14.51
CA GLY A 256 -17.08 -7.84 -13.34
C GLY A 256 -16.47 -7.16 -12.11
N LEU A 257 -15.35 -6.45 -12.30
CA LEU A 257 -14.68 -5.70 -11.23
C LEU A 257 -15.58 -4.59 -10.69
N LYS A 258 -16.26 -3.84 -11.57
CA LYS A 258 -17.20 -2.78 -11.16
C LYS A 258 -18.32 -3.34 -10.28
N LYS A 259 -18.99 -4.41 -10.73
CA LYS A 259 -20.03 -5.11 -9.96
C LYS A 259 -19.49 -5.62 -8.62
N ARG A 260 -18.27 -6.17 -8.61
CA ARG A 260 -17.66 -6.69 -7.39
C ARG A 260 -17.34 -5.59 -6.37
N ILE A 261 -16.81 -4.45 -6.82
CA ILE A 261 -16.55 -3.30 -5.96
C ILE A 261 -17.85 -2.78 -5.34
N GLU A 262 -18.91 -2.67 -6.13
CA GLU A 262 -20.22 -2.20 -5.66
C GLU A 262 -20.82 -3.15 -4.61
N THR A 263 -20.81 -4.46 -4.88
CA THR A 263 -21.30 -5.46 -3.91
C THR A 263 -20.50 -5.46 -2.61
N GLU A 264 -19.17 -5.36 -2.68
CA GLU A 264 -18.34 -5.24 -1.47
C GLU A 264 -18.58 -3.91 -0.73
N GLN A 265 -18.85 -2.82 -1.44
CA GLN A 265 -19.22 -1.54 -0.83
C GLN A 265 -20.56 -1.63 -0.11
N GLN A 266 -21.57 -2.23 -0.72
CA GLN A 266 -22.87 -2.45 -0.10
C GLN A 266 -22.74 -3.35 1.15
N GLN A 267 -21.97 -4.44 1.07
CA GLN A 267 -21.72 -5.33 2.20
C GLN A 267 -20.95 -4.63 3.33
N TRP A 268 -19.93 -3.84 2.99
CA TRP A 268 -19.17 -3.06 3.96
C TRP A 268 -20.06 -2.08 4.72
N LEU A 269 -20.90 -1.33 4.01
CA LEU A 269 -21.86 -0.41 4.64
C LEU A 269 -22.90 -1.16 5.48
N LYS A 270 -23.39 -2.30 5.00
CA LYS A 270 -24.32 -3.15 5.75
C LYS A 270 -23.70 -3.60 7.07
N ILE A 271 -22.47 -4.12 7.06
CA ILE A 271 -21.78 -4.57 8.29
C ILE A 271 -21.62 -3.43 9.31
N ILE A 272 -21.35 -2.20 8.84
CA ILE A 272 -21.25 -1.04 9.73
C ILE A 272 -22.62 -0.72 10.33
N ARG A 273 -23.68 -0.66 9.52
CA ARG A 273 -25.04 -0.37 9.98
C ARG A 273 -25.56 -1.42 10.96
N ASP A 274 -25.40 -2.71 10.63
CA ASP A 274 -25.79 -3.82 11.50
C ASP A 274 -25.03 -3.75 12.83
N ALA A 275 -23.73 -3.42 12.81
CA ALA A 275 -22.96 -3.25 14.03
C ALA A 275 -23.42 -2.04 14.88
N LEU A 276 -23.93 -0.96 14.27
CA LEU A 276 -24.49 0.18 15.00
C LEU A 276 -25.86 -0.14 15.60
N GLN A 277 -26.68 -0.92 14.91
CA GLN A 277 -27.97 -1.41 15.41
C GLN A 277 -27.80 -2.40 16.56
N GLU A 278 -26.78 -3.25 16.51
CA GLU A 278 -26.41 -4.19 17.59
C GLU A 278 -25.62 -3.52 18.74
N GLU A 279 -25.50 -2.19 18.76
CA GLU A 279 -24.72 -1.41 19.75
C GLU A 279 -23.23 -1.80 19.86
N LYS A 280 -22.67 -2.40 18.79
CA LYS A 280 -21.27 -2.81 18.69
C LYS A 280 -20.42 -1.68 18.10
N LEU A 281 -20.37 -0.53 18.76
CA LEU A 281 -19.68 0.68 18.31
C LEU A 281 -18.22 0.45 17.87
N VAL A 282 -17.40 -0.19 18.70
CA VAL A 282 -15.98 -0.46 18.40
C VAL A 282 -15.83 -1.31 17.14
N ARG A 283 -16.76 -2.25 16.90
CA ARG A 283 -16.78 -3.03 15.66
C ARG A 283 -17.08 -2.11 14.47
N ALA A 284 -18.12 -1.29 14.56
CA ALA A 284 -18.49 -0.35 13.51
C ALA A 284 -17.33 0.61 13.14
N LEU A 285 -16.67 1.21 14.13
CA LEU A 285 -15.49 2.07 13.95
C LEU A 285 -14.29 1.33 13.33
N ASN A 286 -14.05 0.08 13.73
CA ASN A 286 -12.98 -0.72 13.14
C ASN A 286 -13.25 -1.08 11.67
N PHE A 287 -14.52 -1.30 11.29
CA PHE A 287 -14.89 -1.54 9.90
C PHE A 287 -14.87 -0.26 9.06
N SER A 288 -15.28 0.90 9.61
CA SER A 288 -15.26 2.17 8.89
C SER A 288 -13.85 2.59 8.44
N SER A 289 -12.81 2.20 9.17
CA SER A 289 -11.41 2.45 8.80
C SER A 289 -10.89 1.64 7.61
N ARG A 290 -11.68 0.68 7.09
CA ARG A 290 -11.25 -0.29 6.07
C ARG A 290 -12.22 -0.35 4.89
N PRO A 291 -12.31 0.72 4.08
CA PRO A 291 -13.17 0.72 2.91
C PRO A 291 -12.66 -0.24 1.82
N PRO A 292 -13.55 -0.79 0.98
CA PRO A 292 -13.15 -1.66 -0.14
C PRO A 292 -12.40 -0.91 -1.23
N LYS A 293 -12.59 0.42 -1.32
CA LYS A 293 -11.88 1.34 -2.23
C LYS A 293 -11.22 2.45 -1.41
N ALA A 294 -9.96 2.76 -1.72
CA ALA A 294 -9.27 3.89 -1.11
C ALA A 294 -10.06 5.19 -1.38
N GLY A 295 -10.26 5.99 -0.33
CA GLY A 295 -11.05 7.21 -0.41
C GLY A 295 -12.57 7.03 -0.47
N ALA A 296 -13.11 5.81 -0.31
CA ALA A 296 -14.55 5.64 -0.21
C ALA A 296 -15.08 6.38 1.02
N GLN A 297 -16.11 7.19 0.81
CA GLN A 297 -16.73 7.99 1.85
C GLN A 297 -17.89 7.22 2.49
N LEU A 298 -18.11 7.46 3.78
CA LEU A 298 -19.30 7.00 4.47
C LEU A 298 -20.48 7.89 4.09
N PRO A 299 -21.68 7.30 3.87
CA PRO A 299 -22.92 8.07 3.82
C PRO A 299 -23.09 8.93 5.07
N GLU A 300 -23.63 10.13 4.89
CA GLU A 300 -23.73 11.14 5.94
C GLU A 300 -24.45 10.61 7.19
N ASP A 301 -25.60 9.96 7.02
CA ASP A 301 -26.38 9.35 8.12
C ASP A 301 -25.54 8.38 8.96
N THR A 302 -24.79 7.49 8.30
CA THR A 302 -23.94 6.51 9.00
C THR A 302 -22.77 7.19 9.71
N SER A 303 -22.23 8.25 9.11
CA SER A 303 -21.14 9.02 9.71
C SER A 303 -21.62 9.80 10.94
N ASN A 304 -22.80 10.40 10.87
CA ASN A 304 -23.41 11.16 11.97
C ASN A 304 -23.78 10.24 13.13
N LEU A 305 -24.32 9.05 12.83
CA LEU A 305 -24.62 8.04 13.85
C LEU A 305 -23.35 7.54 14.54
N LEU A 306 -22.27 7.28 13.79
CA LEU A 306 -20.97 6.92 14.35
C LEU A 306 -20.41 8.02 15.26
N VAL A 307 -20.50 9.28 14.81
CA VAL A 307 -20.02 10.43 15.60
C VAL A 307 -20.81 10.53 16.89
N LYS A 308 -22.15 10.51 16.82
CA LYS A 308 -23.03 10.61 17.97
C LYS A 308 -22.74 9.52 19.01
N GLN A 309 -22.80 8.24 18.61
CA GLN A 309 -22.55 7.13 19.53
C GLN A 309 -21.11 7.13 20.07
N ALA A 310 -20.11 7.53 19.28
CA ALA A 310 -18.73 7.62 19.74
C ALA A 310 -18.51 8.74 20.76
N SER A 311 -19.08 9.92 20.53
CA SER A 311 -19.04 11.03 21.48
C SER A 311 -19.74 10.67 22.79
N GLU A 312 -20.93 10.06 22.72
CA GLU A 312 -21.69 9.58 23.88
C GLU A 312 -20.94 8.51 24.68
N ALA A 313 -20.24 7.58 24.00
CA ALA A 313 -19.45 6.53 24.65
C ALA A 313 -18.15 7.04 25.30
N LEU A 314 -17.71 8.27 25.00
CA LEU A 314 -16.52 8.88 25.57
C LEU A 314 -16.91 9.90 26.65
N ASN A 315 -17.43 9.41 27.77
CA ASN A 315 -17.90 10.21 28.91
C ASN A 315 -17.22 9.81 30.23
N SER A 316 -17.55 10.53 31.31
CA SER A 316 -16.97 10.32 32.66
C SER A 316 -17.39 9.01 33.34
N GLU A 317 -18.58 8.49 33.02
CA GLU A 317 -19.15 7.27 33.59
C GLU A 317 -18.60 5.98 32.95
N THR A 318 -18.00 6.12 31.77
CA THR A 318 -17.48 4.98 31.01
C THR A 318 -16.23 4.41 31.68
N ASN A 319 -16.16 3.08 31.77
CA ASN A 319 -14.99 2.38 32.30
C ASN A 319 -13.72 2.78 31.50
N PRO A 320 -12.59 3.08 32.17
CA PRO A 320 -11.36 3.57 31.51
C PRO A 320 -10.83 2.66 30.41
N ASP A 321 -10.91 1.33 30.58
CA ASP A 321 -10.47 0.38 29.56
C ASP A 321 -11.39 0.40 28.33
N ARG A 322 -12.71 0.54 28.53
CA ARG A 322 -13.68 0.67 27.43
C ARG A 322 -13.49 1.99 26.70
N TRP A 323 -13.30 3.08 27.44
CA TRP A 323 -13.02 4.40 26.90
C TRP A 323 -11.77 4.35 26.02
N ALA A 324 -10.69 3.73 26.51
CA ALA A 324 -9.43 3.60 25.76
C ALA A 324 -9.58 2.81 24.45
N VAL A 325 -10.38 1.73 24.46
CA VAL A 325 -10.68 0.93 23.26
C VAL A 325 -11.49 1.73 22.24
N VAL A 326 -12.49 2.51 22.69
CA VAL A 326 -13.27 3.39 21.80
C VAL A 326 -12.37 4.47 21.21
N ALA A 327 -11.56 5.14 22.04
CA ALA A 327 -10.59 6.14 21.63
C ALA A 327 -9.61 5.63 20.57
N GLU A 328 -9.03 4.43 20.77
CA GLU A 328 -8.15 3.81 19.77
C GLU A 328 -8.91 3.54 18.47
N ALA A 329 -10.14 3.03 18.52
CA ALA A 329 -10.94 2.78 17.32
C ALA A 329 -11.32 4.08 16.58
N VAL A 330 -11.66 5.15 17.31
CA VAL A 330 -11.95 6.47 16.75
C VAL A 330 -10.70 7.01 16.04
N ALA A 331 -9.51 6.88 16.61
CA ALA A 331 -8.27 7.40 16.02
C ALA A 331 -7.95 6.87 14.61
N TYR A 332 -8.46 5.69 14.24
CA TYR A 332 -8.32 5.12 12.89
C TYR A 332 -9.56 5.32 12.00
N SER A 333 -10.68 5.80 12.55
CA SER A 333 -11.92 6.00 11.81
C SER A 333 -11.86 7.26 10.93
N PRO A 334 -12.55 7.28 9.78
CA PRO A 334 -12.70 8.50 8.97
C PRO A 334 -13.43 9.62 9.72
N VAL A 335 -14.24 9.31 10.73
CA VAL A 335 -15.02 10.30 11.50
C VAL A 335 -14.24 10.95 12.65
N ARG A 336 -12.97 10.60 12.86
CA ARG A 336 -12.18 10.99 14.04
C ARG A 336 -12.11 12.49 14.32
N LEU A 337 -12.15 13.33 13.28
CA LEU A 337 -12.10 14.78 13.40
C LEU A 337 -13.46 15.39 13.81
N LYS A 338 -14.55 14.64 13.63
CA LYS A 338 -15.91 15.07 13.98
C LYS A 338 -16.34 14.59 15.38
N VAL A 339 -15.68 13.57 15.93
CA VAL A 339 -15.99 13.05 17.28
C VAL A 339 -15.51 14.05 18.32
N GLN A 340 -16.39 14.37 19.27
CA GLN A 340 -16.09 15.25 20.40
C GLN A 340 -16.36 14.47 21.69
N PRO A 341 -15.31 14.01 22.41
CA PRO A 341 -15.52 13.32 23.67
C PRO A 341 -16.17 14.28 24.69
N ILE A 342 -17.12 13.79 25.49
CA ILE A 342 -17.85 14.62 26.46
C ILE A 342 -16.97 14.92 27.66
N ALA A 343 -16.30 13.89 28.20
CA ALA A 343 -15.43 14.02 29.36
C ALA A 343 -14.45 12.85 29.45
N LEU A 344 -13.34 13.08 30.16
CA LEU A 344 -12.45 12.00 30.59
C LEU A 344 -13.11 11.17 31.70
N PRO A 345 -12.84 9.85 31.76
CA PRO A 345 -13.32 8.99 32.84
C PRO A 345 -12.94 9.53 34.22
N SER A 346 -13.81 9.29 35.21
CA SER A 346 -13.58 9.71 36.61
C SER A 346 -12.33 9.07 37.23
N ARG A 347 -11.90 7.91 36.72
CA ARG A 347 -10.67 7.23 37.14
C ARG A 347 -9.73 7.09 35.94
N MET A 348 -8.51 7.56 36.06
CA MET A 348 -7.47 7.35 35.04
C MET A 348 -6.63 6.13 35.39
N ASN A 349 -6.23 5.35 34.39
CA ASN A 349 -5.26 4.26 34.54
C ASN A 349 -4.07 4.46 33.58
N ASP A 350 -2.95 3.79 33.85
CA ASP A 350 -1.72 3.89 33.05
C ASP A 350 -1.89 3.46 31.59
N ASN A 351 -2.89 2.62 31.32
CA ASN A 351 -3.18 2.17 29.96
C ASN A 351 -3.85 3.28 29.15
N LEU A 352 -4.85 3.94 29.73
CA LEU A 352 -5.58 5.04 29.13
C LEU A 352 -4.65 6.24 28.85
N SER A 353 -3.77 6.60 29.79
CA SER A 353 -2.79 7.67 29.56
C SER A 353 -1.86 7.38 28.38
N LYS A 354 -1.35 6.14 28.27
CA LYS A 354 -0.53 5.70 27.13
C LYS A 354 -1.29 5.76 25.81
N ILE A 355 -2.58 5.37 25.80
CA ILE A 355 -3.41 5.39 24.60
C ILE A 355 -3.68 6.83 24.14
N ILE A 356 -3.97 7.74 25.07
CA ILE A 356 -4.20 9.16 24.73
C ILE A 356 -2.92 9.76 24.14
N VAL A 357 -1.76 9.58 24.78
CA VAL A 357 -0.48 10.08 24.26
C VAL A 357 -0.16 9.48 22.89
N LYS A 358 -0.37 8.17 22.70
CA LYS A 358 -0.10 7.49 21.42
C LYS A 358 -0.99 7.97 20.27
N HIS A 359 -2.21 8.42 20.56
CA HIS A 359 -3.22 8.74 19.55
C HIS A 359 -3.63 10.22 19.49
N SER A 360 -2.99 11.08 20.26
CA SER A 360 -3.27 12.53 20.33
C SER A 360 -3.19 13.21 18.96
N GLU A 361 -2.15 12.93 18.17
CA GLU A 361 -1.99 13.49 16.82
C GLU A 361 -3.14 13.11 15.87
N ARG A 362 -3.66 11.88 16.01
CA ARG A 362 -4.70 11.36 15.12
C ARG A 362 -6.11 11.74 15.58
N PHE A 363 -6.29 11.96 16.88
CA PHE A 363 -7.55 12.33 17.47
C PHE A 363 -7.37 13.52 18.44
N PRO A 364 -7.23 14.75 17.89
CA PRO A 364 -6.86 15.93 18.65
C PRO A 364 -7.82 16.31 19.79
N ALA A 365 -9.12 16.04 19.61
CA ALA A 365 -10.13 16.38 20.63
C ALA A 365 -9.89 15.69 21.99
N MET A 366 -9.23 14.53 22.02
CA MET A 366 -8.85 13.89 23.29
C MET A 366 -7.70 14.62 24.00
N ALA A 367 -6.77 15.19 23.25
CA ALA A 367 -5.66 15.94 23.82
C ALA A 367 -6.16 17.25 24.45
N ALA A 368 -7.05 17.96 23.75
CA ALA A 368 -7.69 19.18 24.26
C ALA A 368 -8.42 18.96 25.61
N LEU A 369 -9.03 17.78 25.80
CA LEU A 369 -9.68 17.40 27.07
C LEU A 369 -8.71 17.07 28.21
N GLN A 370 -7.47 16.67 27.90
CA GLN A 370 -6.44 16.51 28.92
C GLN A 370 -5.88 17.87 29.34
N GLU A 371 -5.64 18.76 28.39
CA GLU A 371 -5.12 20.10 28.64
C GLU A 371 -6.09 20.98 29.43
N SER A 372 -7.40 20.81 29.26
CA SER A 372 -8.41 21.58 30.03
C SER A 372 -8.60 21.10 31.48
N LYS A 373 -8.02 19.95 31.84
CA LYS A 373 -8.18 19.33 33.17
C LYS A 373 -6.93 19.50 34.05
N ASN A 374 -5.79 19.87 33.45
CA ASN A 374 -4.56 20.28 34.13
C ASN A 374 -4.52 21.80 34.21
#